data_AF-A0A2S2NKF9-F1
#
_entry.id   AF-A0A2S2NKF9-F1
#
_cell.length_a   1.000
_cell.length_b   1.000
_cell.length_c   1.000
_cell.angle_alpha   90.00
_cell.angle_beta   90.00
_cell.angle_gamma   90.00
#
_symmetry.space_group_name_H-M   'P 1'
#
loop_
_entity.id
_entity.type
_entity.pdbx_description
1 polymer ?
#
loop_
_entity_poly.entity_id
_entity_poly.type
_entity_poly.pdbx_seq_one_letter_code
_entity_poly.pdbx_strand_id
1 'polypeptide(L)'
;MDKRKMITKRTRIDTTIRGAGSGAGAITNGPIQTRPLVALLDGRDCSIEMPILKDVATVAFCDAQSTSEIHEKVLNEAVGALMWHTIVLTKEDLEKFKTLRIIVRIGSGVDNIDVK
;
A
#
# COMPACT_ATOMS: atom_id res chain seq x y z
N MET A 1 28.33 -49.37 -24.48
CA MET A 1 27.97 -47.93 -24.70
C MET A 1 26.55 -47.93 -25.23
N ASP A 2 25.60 -47.97 -24.31
CA ASP A 2 24.24 -48.44 -24.54
C ASP A 2 23.25 -47.28 -24.48
N LYS A 3 22.69 -46.94 -25.64
CA LYS A 3 21.69 -45.89 -25.80
C LYS A 3 20.29 -46.51 -25.84
N ARG A 4 19.43 -46.02 -24.93
CA ARG A 4 17.95 -45.85 -25.00
C ARG A 4 17.21 -46.50 -23.83
N LYS A 5 17.04 -45.71 -22.77
CA LYS A 5 15.98 -45.92 -21.77
C LYS A 5 14.67 -45.26 -22.21
N MET A 6 13.67 -46.13 -22.27
CA MET A 6 12.22 -46.05 -22.11
C MET A 6 11.53 -44.72 -21.74
N ILE A 7 10.38 -44.55 -22.43
CA ILE A 7 9.14 -43.81 -22.21
C ILE A 7 8.66 -43.65 -20.75
N THR A 8 8.03 -42.51 -20.42
CA THR A 8 6.66 -42.41 -19.82
C THR A 8 6.17 -40.95 -19.75
N LYS A 9 4.94 -40.72 -20.25
CA LYS A 9 4.19 -39.45 -20.30
C LYS A 9 3.96 -38.84 -18.90
N ARG A 10 4.01 -37.51 -18.80
CA ARG A 10 3.28 -36.74 -17.77
C ARG A 10 2.43 -35.65 -18.42
N THR A 11 1.20 -35.57 -17.94
CA THR A 11 0.09 -34.73 -18.39
C THR A 11 -0.04 -33.50 -17.48
N ARG A 12 -0.60 -32.40 -18.02
CA ARG A 12 -1.42 -31.37 -17.34
C ARG A 12 -0.61 -30.29 -16.56
N ILE A 13 -0.88 -28.98 -16.54
CA ILE A 13 -2.08 -28.12 -16.70
C ILE A 13 -1.66 -26.72 -17.23
N ASP A 14 -2.63 -26.08 -17.87
CA ASP A 14 -2.76 -24.74 -18.45
C ASP A 14 -2.42 -23.52 -17.55
N THR A 15 -2.37 -22.35 -18.20
CA THR A 15 -2.82 -21.02 -17.74
C THR A 15 -1.76 -19.96 -17.36
N THR A 16 -1.51 -19.10 -18.36
CA THR A 16 -1.31 -17.63 -18.31
C THR A 16 -0.06 -17.01 -17.70
N ILE A 17 0.85 -16.71 -18.63
CA ILE A 17 1.64 -15.48 -18.75
C ILE A 17 0.74 -14.23 -18.59
N ARG A 18 1.10 -13.35 -17.64
CA ARG A 18 1.01 -11.88 -17.63
C ARG A 18 1.56 -11.45 -16.26
N GLY A 19 2.66 -10.72 -16.08
CA GLY A 19 3.50 -9.92 -16.96
C GLY A 19 4.09 -8.83 -16.05
N ALA A 20 5.43 -8.79 -15.97
CA ALA A 20 6.28 -7.66 -15.57
C ALA A 20 6.00 -6.95 -14.22
N GLY A 21 6.95 -7.11 -13.29
CA GLY A 21 7.04 -6.30 -12.07
C GLY A 21 8.00 -6.89 -11.03
N SER A 22 9.27 -7.03 -11.42
CA SER A 22 10.47 -7.31 -10.62
C SER A 22 10.38 -7.11 -9.09
N GLY A 23 10.70 -8.18 -8.34
CA GLY A 23 11.05 -8.10 -6.93
C GLY A 23 10.88 -9.41 -6.17
N ALA A 24 11.94 -10.23 -6.20
CA ALA A 24 12.30 -11.32 -5.27
C ALA A 24 11.20 -11.93 -4.37
N GLY A 25 11.02 -13.24 -4.54
CA GLY A 25 9.99 -14.03 -3.88
C GLY A 25 10.07 -14.10 -2.37
N ALA A 26 8.93 -14.44 -1.78
CA ALA A 26 8.83 -15.05 -0.48
C ALA A 26 7.55 -15.89 -0.45
N ILE A 27 7.71 -17.18 -0.73
CA ILE A 27 6.83 -18.21 -0.19
C ILE A 27 6.97 -18.15 1.34
N THR A 28 6.03 -17.50 2.03
CA THR A 28 5.94 -17.52 3.49
C THR A 28 4.52 -17.87 3.92
N ASN A 29 4.31 -19.17 4.17
CA ASN A 29 3.23 -19.69 4.99
C ASN A 29 3.47 -19.27 6.46
N GLY A 30 3.05 -18.06 6.80
CA GLY A 30 2.84 -17.59 8.17
C GLY A 30 1.46 -16.92 8.25
N PRO A 31 0.94 -16.57 9.44
CA PRO A 31 -0.28 -15.78 9.53
C PRO A 31 -0.08 -14.56 8.62
N ILE A 32 -1.00 -14.33 7.69
CA ILE A 32 -0.94 -13.19 6.78
C ILE A 32 -1.04 -11.95 7.68
N GLN A 33 0.10 -11.46 8.15
CA GLN A 33 0.26 -10.14 8.70
C GLN A 33 0.11 -9.23 7.48
N THR A 34 -1.13 -8.89 7.14
CA THR A 34 -1.42 -7.91 6.10
C THR A 34 -0.69 -6.64 6.51
N ARG A 35 0.40 -6.32 5.83
CA ARG A 35 1.20 -5.12 6.14
C ARG A 35 0.24 -3.93 6.13
N PRO A 36 0.11 -3.17 7.23
CA PRO A 36 -0.85 -2.09 7.33
C PRO A 36 -0.61 -1.09 6.19
N LEU A 37 -1.68 -0.54 5.64
CA LEU A 37 -1.59 0.48 4.60
C LEU A 37 -1.35 1.84 5.26
N VAL A 38 -0.28 2.50 4.84
CA VAL A 38 0.02 3.90 5.18
C VAL A 38 -0.07 4.73 3.91
N ALA A 39 -0.88 5.78 3.92
CA ALA A 39 -1.11 6.61 2.75
C ALA A 39 -0.52 8.01 2.91
N LEU A 40 0.24 8.45 1.92
CA LEU A 40 0.68 9.82 1.76
C LEU A 40 -0.37 10.57 0.93
N LEU A 41 -1.12 11.48 1.57
CA LEU A 41 -2.30 12.08 0.96
C LEU A 41 -1.94 13.13 -0.08
N ASP A 42 -1.16 14.14 0.30
CA ASP A 42 -0.84 15.33 -0.51
C ASP A 42 0.63 15.38 -0.97
N GLY A 43 1.34 14.25 -0.93
CA GLY A 43 2.72 14.14 -1.41
C GLY A 43 2.89 13.23 -2.61
N ARG A 44 3.84 13.61 -3.46
CA ARG A 44 4.31 12.82 -4.62
C ARG A 44 5.62 12.09 -4.39
N ASP A 45 6.41 12.55 -3.41
CA ASP A 45 7.73 12.01 -3.13
C ASP A 45 7.68 11.24 -1.82
N CYS A 46 7.79 9.91 -1.92
CA CYS A 46 7.91 9.00 -0.77
C CYS A 46 9.34 8.47 -0.61
N SER A 47 10.35 9.10 -1.23
CA SER A 47 11.73 8.58 -1.25
C SER A 47 12.33 8.46 0.15
N ILE A 48 11.83 9.21 1.13
CA ILE A 48 12.28 9.19 2.52
C ILE A 48 11.45 8.23 3.38
N GLU A 49 10.13 8.26 3.23
CA GLU A 49 9.20 7.47 4.03
C GLU A 49 9.24 5.99 3.65
N MET A 50 9.36 5.69 2.36
CA MET A 50 9.37 4.32 1.83
C MET A 50 10.53 3.48 2.40
N PRO A 51 11.82 3.91 2.40
CA PRO A 51 12.89 3.11 2.99
C PRO A 51 12.77 2.92 4.50
N ILE A 52 12.07 3.82 5.21
CA ILE A 52 11.82 3.72 6.65
C ILE A 52 10.69 2.72 6.93
N LEU A 53 9.62 2.77 6.15
CA LEU A 53 8.40 2.01 6.39
C LEU A 53 8.30 0.70 5.58
N LYS A 54 9.16 0.45 4.59
CA LYS A 54 9.10 -0.73 3.69
C LYS A 54 9.00 -2.07 4.41
N ASP A 55 9.63 -2.18 5.58
CA ASP A 55 9.70 -3.44 6.34
C ASP A 55 8.52 -3.59 7.32
N VAL A 56 7.74 -2.53 7.54
CA VAL A 56 6.66 -2.47 8.54
C VAL A 56 5.28 -2.30 7.90
N ALA A 57 5.16 -1.49 6.85
CA ALA A 57 3.89 -1.09 6.26
C ALA A 57 3.97 -1.04 4.72
N THR A 58 2.81 -1.14 4.08
CA THR A 58 2.68 -0.83 2.65
C THR A 58 2.43 0.65 2.51
N VAL A 59 3.32 1.37 1.81
CA VAL A 59 3.16 2.82 1.57
C VAL A 59 2.48 3.06 0.23
N ALA A 60 1.45 3.91 0.20
CA ALA A 60 0.79 4.37 -1.02
C ALA A 60 0.79 5.91 -1.08
N PHE A 61 0.77 6.49 -2.27
CA PHE A 61 0.68 7.94 -2.47
C PHE A 61 -0.53 8.30 -3.32
N CYS A 62 -1.20 9.39 -2.96
CA CYS A 62 -2.41 9.83 -3.64
C CYS A 62 -2.20 11.10 -4.49
N ASP A 63 -1.22 11.96 -4.16
CA ASP A 63 -1.07 13.31 -4.75
C ASP A 63 -2.40 14.09 -4.80
N ALA A 64 -3.20 13.93 -3.76
CA ALA A 64 -4.53 14.49 -3.67
C ALA A 64 -4.47 15.90 -3.07
N GLN A 65 -5.14 16.86 -3.71
CA GLN A 65 -5.35 18.19 -3.12
C GLN A 65 -6.61 18.24 -2.24
N SER A 66 -7.52 17.30 -2.46
CA SER A 66 -8.80 17.17 -1.76
C SER A 66 -9.09 15.72 -1.42
N THR A 67 -9.88 15.47 -0.39
CA THR A 67 -10.24 14.11 0.04
C THR A 67 -11.03 13.33 -1.01
N SER A 68 -11.75 14.02 -1.89
CA SER A 68 -12.48 13.44 -3.02
C SER A 68 -11.58 12.78 -4.06
N GLU A 69 -10.30 13.14 -4.12
CA GLU A 69 -9.33 12.54 -5.05
C GLU A 69 -8.68 11.27 -4.47
N ILE A 70 -8.88 11.01 -3.18
CA ILE A 70 -8.31 9.83 -2.51
C ILE A 70 -9.06 8.58 -2.96
N HIS A 71 -8.29 7.58 -3.41
CA HIS A 71 -8.85 6.31 -3.86
C HIS A 71 -9.59 5.58 -2.72
N GLU A 72 -10.76 4.99 -3.02
CA GLU A 72 -11.59 4.32 -2.01
C GLU A 72 -10.85 3.24 -1.22
N LYS A 73 -9.89 2.55 -1.84
CA LYS A 73 -9.04 1.58 -1.15
C LYS A 73 -8.28 2.20 0.03
N VAL A 74 -7.75 3.41 -0.13
CA VAL A 74 -7.05 4.14 0.93
C VAL A 74 -8.03 4.53 2.03
N LEU A 75 -9.22 5.04 1.69
CA LEU A 75 -10.24 5.40 2.69
C LEU A 75 -10.71 4.19 3.52
N ASN A 76 -10.80 3.01 2.88
CA ASN A 76 -11.28 1.80 3.55
C ASN A 76 -10.18 1.05 4.33
N GLU A 77 -8.94 0.99 3.83
CA GLU A 77 -7.87 0.13 4.36
C GLU A 77 -6.72 0.89 5.05
N ALA A 78 -6.60 2.21 4.86
CA ALA A 78 -5.48 2.95 5.43
C ALA A 78 -5.58 2.99 6.96
N VAL A 79 -4.56 2.43 7.59
CA VAL A 79 -4.40 2.43 9.05
C VAL A 79 -3.69 3.70 9.51
N GLY A 80 -2.79 4.23 8.68
CA GLY A 80 -2.11 5.50 8.93
C GLY A 80 -2.17 6.42 7.72
N ALA A 81 -2.25 7.73 7.96
CA ALA A 81 -2.15 8.74 6.93
C ALA A 81 -1.03 9.73 7.26
N LEU A 82 -0.29 10.11 6.23
CA LEU A 82 0.74 11.15 6.25
C LEU A 82 0.26 12.29 5.35
N MET A 83 0.37 13.52 5.85
CA MET A 83 -0.05 14.70 5.10
C MET A 83 0.77 15.94 5.45
N TRP A 84 0.90 16.90 4.54
CA TRP A 84 1.55 18.18 4.77
C TRP A 84 0.52 19.26 5.16
N HIS A 85 0.42 20.33 4.37
CA HIS A 85 -0.42 21.50 4.62
C HIS A 85 -1.34 21.79 3.43
N THR A 86 -1.23 21.03 2.35
CA THR A 86 -1.94 21.34 1.11
C THR A 86 -3.38 20.85 1.20
N ILE A 87 -3.59 19.69 1.81
CA ILE A 87 -4.92 19.14 2.07
C ILE A 87 -5.42 19.53 3.46
N VAL A 88 -6.72 19.83 3.54
CA VAL A 88 -7.44 20.09 4.79
C VAL A 88 -8.36 18.90 5.04
N LEU A 89 -8.34 18.34 6.26
CA LEU A 89 -9.21 17.27 6.68
C LEU A 89 -10.27 17.83 7.63
N THR A 90 -11.49 17.94 7.14
CA THR A 90 -12.65 18.29 7.96
C THR A 90 -13.20 17.05 8.66
N LYS A 91 -14.08 17.22 9.66
CA LYS A 91 -14.78 16.10 10.30
C LYS A 91 -15.46 15.15 9.31
N GLU A 92 -16.12 15.68 8.29
CA GLU A 92 -16.79 14.89 7.25
C GLU A 92 -15.80 14.03 6.47
N ASP A 93 -14.58 14.52 6.27
CA ASP A 93 -13.52 13.79 5.59
C ASP A 93 -12.93 12.69 6.46
N LEU A 94 -12.76 12.97 7.75
CA LEU A 94 -12.29 11.98 8.71
C LEU A 94 -13.27 10.81 8.85
N GLU A 95 -14.58 11.08 8.80
CA GLU A 95 -15.62 10.04 8.83
C GLU A 95 -15.60 9.12 7.59
N LYS A 96 -15.02 9.56 6.45
CA LYS A 96 -14.84 8.70 5.27
C LYS A 96 -13.82 7.59 5.50
N PHE A 97 -12.87 7.79 6.43
CA PHE A 97 -11.86 6.79 6.74
C PHE A 97 -12.39 5.75 7.74
N LYS A 98 -12.44 4.49 7.33
CA LYS A 98 -13.05 3.42 8.15
C LYS A 98 -12.10 2.77 9.15
N THR A 99 -10.82 2.68 8.81
CA THR A 99 -9.81 1.91 9.55
C THR A 99 -8.63 2.75 10.03
N LEU A 100 -8.69 4.06 9.79
CA LEU A 100 -7.62 5.00 10.12
C LEU A 100 -7.48 5.13 11.64
N ARG A 101 -6.24 4.99 12.10
CA ARG A 101 -5.89 5.02 13.53
C ARG A 101 -4.98 6.19 13.90
N ILE A 102 -4.19 6.66 12.94
CA ILE A 102 -3.22 7.72 13.16
C ILE A 102 -3.10 8.60 11.92
N ILE A 103 -3.06 9.91 12.15
CA ILE A 103 -2.71 10.90 11.14
C ILE A 103 -1.46 11.61 11.64
N VAL A 104 -0.43 11.63 10.81
CA VAL A 104 0.81 12.34 11.11
C VAL A 104 0.95 13.47 10.11
N ARG A 105 0.86 14.70 10.63
CA ARG A 105 1.12 15.90 9.85
C ARG A 105 2.63 16.11 9.76
N ILE A 106 3.17 16.18 8.56
CA ILE A 106 4.56 16.54 8.28
C ILE A 106 4.70 18.08 8.35
N GLY A 107 5.08 18.55 9.54
CA GLY A 107 5.30 19.97 9.87
C GLY A 107 4.83 20.29 11.29
N SER A 108 4.94 21.56 11.71
CA SER A 108 4.67 21.97 13.10
C SER A 108 3.19 22.24 13.44
N GLY A 109 2.42 22.78 12.48
CA GLY A 109 0.99 23.07 12.63
C GLY A 109 0.09 21.85 12.41
N VAL A 110 -1.08 21.86 13.05
CA VAL A 110 -2.18 20.87 12.91
C VAL A 110 -3.53 21.56 12.67
N ASP A 111 -3.48 22.81 12.24
CA ASP A 111 -4.62 23.69 11.98
C ASP A 111 -5.49 23.23 10.79
N ASN A 112 -4.91 22.44 9.90
CA ASN A 112 -5.58 21.86 8.73
C ASN A 112 -6.27 20.52 9.02
N ILE A 113 -6.26 20.03 10.26
CA ILE A 113 -6.91 18.79 10.65
C ILE A 113 -7.91 19.09 11.75
N ASP A 114 -9.16 18.66 11.57
CA ASP A 114 -10.17 18.75 12.62
C ASP A 114 -9.89 17.71 13.72
N VAL A 115 -9.16 18.14 14.74
CA VAL A 115 -8.78 17.30 15.89
C VAL A 115 -9.85 17.25 17.00
N LYS A 116 -11.02 17.88 16.78
CA LYS A 116 -12.06 18.07 17.81
C LYS A 116 -13.29 17.19 17.65
#